data_AF-A0A3D1GZS1-F1
#
_entry.id   AF-A0A3D1GZS1-F1
#
_cell.length_a   1.000
_cell.length_b   1.000
_cell.length_c   1.000
_cell.angle_alpha   90.00
_cell.angle_beta   90.00
_cell.angle_gamma   90.00
#
_symmetry.space_group_name_H-M   'P 1'
#
loop_
_entity.id
_entity.type
_entity.pdbx_description
1 polymer ?
#
loop_
_entity_poly.entity_id
_entity_poly.type
_entity_poly.pdbx_seq_one_letter_code
_entity_poly.pdbx_strand_id
1 'polypeptide(L)'
;MANKKPVPLKDEAIDTLDELQDKLQTCINALNSLSSKIGSQPTDNIDVEKFKADVASAAKSAVEDLLDGRQKQREEKDKNDKEKFGITQDEYMGTLSERYDIVLSRCEGLLNIIEKERALAFSLNDRYKKSDDCIKIIGNTLDSICENLGVQAKVGVTQPSMPKTLKEVPSFLLCTIPWYWIRRIWYSRYVRQFALILMLCSWALSIGLTLFLARENSYLQTLYYIPQSE
;
A
#
# COMPACT_ATOMS: atom_id res chain seq x y z
N MET A 1 23.35 5.02 23.55
CA MET A 1 24.65 5.66 23.22
C MET A 1 25.60 4.56 22.76
N ALA A 2 25.64 4.28 21.47
CA ALA A 2 26.47 3.21 20.92
C ALA A 2 27.80 3.79 20.45
N ASN A 3 28.88 3.39 21.15
CA ASN A 3 30.27 3.67 20.84
C ASN A 3 30.62 3.02 19.48
N LYS A 4 30.43 3.75 18.38
CA LYS A 4 30.83 3.30 17.04
C LYS A 4 32.31 3.63 16.85
N LYS A 5 33.15 2.58 16.85
CA LYS A 5 34.51 2.63 16.28
C LYS A 5 34.45 3.27 14.88
N PRO A 6 35.40 4.16 14.53
CA PRO A 6 35.47 4.68 13.17
C PRO A 6 35.73 3.52 12.20
N VAL A 7 34.84 3.39 11.22
CA VAL A 7 34.95 2.43 10.12
C VAL A 7 36.01 2.98 9.16
N PRO A 8 37.02 2.18 8.75
CA PRO A 8 38.03 2.66 7.81
C PRO A 8 37.40 2.81 6.41
N LEU A 9 37.68 3.95 5.76
CA LEU A 9 37.29 4.19 4.37
C LEU A 9 38.00 3.21 3.44
N LYS A 10 37.24 2.62 2.51
CA LYS A 10 37.61 1.47 1.70
C LYS A 10 38.48 1.75 0.46
N ASP A 11 38.95 2.97 0.26
CA ASP A 11 39.53 3.40 -1.04
C ASP A 11 40.95 3.99 -0.97
N GLU A 12 41.70 3.72 0.09
CA GLU A 12 43.17 3.70 -0.01
C GLU A 12 43.56 2.30 -0.46
N ALA A 13 44.47 2.19 -1.44
CA ALA A 13 45.18 0.93 -1.64
C ALA A 13 45.79 0.60 -0.28
N ILE A 14 45.25 -0.44 0.37
CA ILE A 14 45.78 -0.92 1.64
C ILE A 14 47.23 -1.26 1.31
N ASP A 15 48.18 -0.45 1.78
CA ASP A 15 49.58 -0.83 1.86
C ASP A 15 49.55 -2.26 2.37
N THR A 16 49.98 -3.21 1.53
CA THR A 16 49.85 -4.63 1.85
C THR A 16 50.43 -4.86 3.24
N LEU A 17 49.89 -5.82 4.00
CA LEU A 17 50.35 -6.10 5.38
C LEU A 17 51.90 -6.17 5.45
N ASP A 18 52.51 -6.70 4.39
CA ASP A 18 53.96 -6.80 4.18
C ASP A 18 54.65 -5.43 4.09
N GLU A 19 54.06 -4.44 3.39
CA GLU A 19 54.61 -3.08 3.25
C GLU A 19 54.51 -2.28 4.56
N LEU A 20 53.42 -2.47 5.31
CA LEU A 20 53.26 -1.93 6.66
C LEU A 20 54.26 -2.57 7.63
N GLN A 21 54.54 -3.86 7.48
CA GLN A 21 55.49 -4.59 8.29
C GLN A 21 56.94 -4.19 7.98
N ASP A 22 57.28 -3.93 6.71
CA ASP A 22 58.58 -3.40 6.30
C ASP A 22 58.81 -1.96 6.81
N LYS A 23 57.78 -1.10 6.73
CA LYS A 23 57.83 0.26 7.28
C LYS A 23 58.03 0.23 8.80
N LEU A 24 57.31 -0.66 9.51
CA LEU A 24 57.45 -0.85 10.96
C LEU A 24 58.85 -1.38 11.33
N GLN A 25 59.36 -2.36 10.58
CA GLN A 25 60.70 -2.92 10.82
C GLN A 25 61.80 -1.89 10.58
N THR A 26 61.64 -1.04 9.57
CA THR A 26 62.55 0.07 9.28
C THR A 26 62.58 1.08 10.43
N CYS A 27 61.42 1.44 10.99
CA CYS A 27 61.33 2.29 12.18
C CYS A 27 61.98 1.65 13.41
N ILE A 28 61.77 0.35 13.65
CA ILE A 28 62.40 -0.38 14.77
C ILE A 28 63.92 -0.38 14.64
N ASN A 29 64.44 -0.61 13.43
CA ASN A 29 65.87 -0.62 13.17
C ASN A 29 66.50 0.77 13.36
N ALA A 30 65.82 1.83 12.91
CA ALA A 30 66.27 3.21 13.12
C ALA A 30 66.29 3.58 14.62
N LEU A 31 65.29 3.14 15.37
CA LEU A 31 65.15 3.40 16.81
C LEU A 31 66.22 2.66 17.63
N ASN A 32 66.53 1.41 17.25
CA ASN A 32 67.63 0.64 17.84
C ASN A 32 69.00 1.24 17.50
N SER A 33 69.18 1.75 16.28
CA SER A 33 70.41 2.45 15.89
C SER A 33 70.59 3.74 16.70
N LEU A 34 69.54 4.54 16.88
CA LEU A 34 69.55 5.73 17.74
C LEU A 34 69.85 5.38 19.20
N SER A 35 69.21 4.35 19.74
CA SER A 35 69.44 3.86 21.10
C SER A 35 70.91 3.45 21.33
N SER A 36 71.49 2.72 20.37
CA SER A 36 72.91 2.32 20.43
C SER A 36 73.86 3.53 20.36
N LYS A 37 73.49 4.58 19.63
CA LYS A 37 74.27 5.81 19.50
C LYS A 37 74.23 6.65 20.79
N ILE A 38 73.08 6.70 21.47
CA ILE A 38 72.90 7.35 22.78
C ILE A 38 73.73 6.65 23.87
N GLY A 39 73.86 5.32 23.82
CA GLY A 39 74.70 4.55 24.76
C GLY A 39 76.21 4.74 24.59
N SER A 40 76.66 5.49 23.57
CA SER A 40 78.08 5.60 23.18
C SER A 40 78.72 6.99 23.39
N GLN A 41 77.98 7.99 23.89
CA GLN A 41 78.55 9.31 24.23
C GLN A 41 78.72 9.52 25.74
N PRO A 42 79.76 10.25 26.18
CA PRO A 42 79.96 10.57 27.59
C PRO A 42 78.81 11.45 28.08
N THR A 43 78.12 10.98 29.12
CA THR A 43 76.98 11.64 29.77
C THR A 43 77.44 12.75 30.69
N ASP A 44 78.07 13.78 30.13
CA ASP A 44 78.24 15.07 30.81
C ASP A 44 77.75 16.15 29.84
N ASN A 45 76.62 16.77 30.20
CA ASN A 45 76.00 17.94 29.54
C ASN A 45 74.99 17.72 28.38
N ILE A 46 74.21 16.63 28.38
CA ILE A 46 72.98 16.56 27.56
C ILE A 46 71.79 17.00 28.41
N ASP A 47 71.25 18.18 28.12
CA ASP A 47 69.99 18.65 28.69
C ASP A 47 68.84 17.80 28.12
N VAL A 48 68.46 16.79 28.89
CA VAL A 48 67.46 15.78 28.53
C VAL A 48 66.10 16.42 28.23
N GLU A 49 65.77 17.53 28.89
CA GLU A 49 64.53 18.29 28.63
C GLU A 49 64.59 18.98 27.26
N LYS A 50 65.73 19.57 26.90
CA LYS A 50 65.94 20.18 25.58
C LYS A 50 65.89 19.15 24.45
N PHE A 51 66.54 18.00 24.63
CA PHE A 51 66.47 16.90 23.65
C PHE A 51 65.04 16.37 23.47
N LYS A 52 64.29 16.22 24.56
CA LYS A 52 62.88 15.79 24.51
C LYS A 52 61.99 16.81 23.80
N ALA A 53 62.23 18.11 24.02
CA ALA A 53 61.53 19.18 23.32
C ALA A 53 61.86 19.19 21.81
N ASP A 54 63.13 18.99 21.45
CA ASP A 54 63.57 18.93 20.04
C ASP A 54 63.00 17.71 19.31
N VAL A 55 62.97 16.54 19.97
CA VAL A 55 62.33 15.33 19.43
C VAL A 55 60.82 15.51 19.29
N ALA A 56 60.15 16.12 20.27
CA ALA A 56 58.70 16.38 20.20
C ALA A 56 58.36 17.40 19.09
N SER A 57 59.19 18.44 18.93
CA SER A 57 59.10 19.42 17.85
C SER A 57 59.27 18.78 16.48
N ALA A 58 60.32 17.97 16.30
CA ALA A 58 60.59 17.27 15.05
C ALA A 58 59.48 16.25 14.73
N ALA A 59 58.98 15.52 15.72
CA ALA A 59 57.87 14.60 15.55
C ALA A 59 56.57 15.35 15.17
N LYS A 60 56.30 16.50 15.80
CA LYS A 60 55.13 17.33 15.47
C LYS A 60 55.21 17.84 14.03
N SER A 61 56.35 18.39 13.62
CA SER A 61 56.58 18.87 12.25
C SER A 61 56.42 17.74 11.24
N ALA A 62 57.00 16.57 11.51
CA ALA A 62 56.87 15.41 10.63
C ALA A 62 55.42 14.92 10.51
N VAL A 63 54.63 14.98 11.59
CA VAL A 63 53.20 14.65 11.55
C VAL A 63 52.41 15.70 10.77
N GLU A 64 52.69 16.99 10.95
CA GLU A 64 52.07 18.08 10.18
C GLU A 64 52.35 17.92 8.68
N ASP A 65 53.60 17.68 8.29
CA ASP A 65 53.99 17.46 6.88
C ASP A 65 53.27 16.25 6.26
N LEU A 66 53.08 15.18 7.04
CA LEU A 66 52.39 13.96 6.60
C LEU A 66 50.87 14.17 6.48
N LEU A 67 50.30 15.03 7.32
CA LEU A 67 48.88 15.41 7.22
C LEU A 67 48.64 16.32 6.02
N ASP A 68 49.51 17.31 5.80
CA ASP A 68 49.45 18.20 4.64
C ASP A 68 49.65 17.44 3.33
N GLY A 69 50.60 16.50 3.30
CA GLY A 69 50.80 15.61 2.15
C GLY A 69 49.56 14.79 1.82
N ARG A 70 48.95 14.16 2.83
CA ARG A 70 47.69 13.40 2.66
C ARG A 70 46.51 14.28 2.24
N GLN A 71 46.46 15.52 2.73
CA GLN A 71 45.41 16.46 2.36
C GLN A 71 45.50 16.85 0.89
N LYS A 72 46.71 17.21 0.42
CA LYS A 72 46.94 17.51 -1.01
C LYS A 72 46.61 16.32 -1.90
N GLN A 73 46.98 15.11 -1.46
CA GLN A 73 46.72 13.89 -2.21
C GLN A 73 45.21 13.59 -2.35
N ARG A 74 44.42 13.90 -1.32
CA ARG A 74 42.95 13.84 -1.39
C ARG A 74 42.38 14.86 -2.37
N GLU A 75 42.85 16.10 -2.31
CA GLU A 75 42.40 17.16 -3.22
C GLU A 75 42.74 16.87 -4.69
N GLU A 76 43.90 16.25 -4.94
CA GLU A 76 44.31 15.82 -6.28
C GLU A 76 43.46 14.65 -6.78
N LYS A 77 43.17 13.69 -5.90
CA LYS A 77 42.29 12.56 -6.21
C LYS A 77 40.87 13.04 -6.50
N ASP A 78 40.33 13.95 -5.70
CA ASP A 78 39.00 14.55 -5.93
C ASP A 78 38.93 15.31 -7.25
N LYS A 79 39.98 16.04 -7.62
CA LYS A 79 40.06 16.71 -8.93
C LYS A 79 40.06 15.70 -10.07
N ASN A 80 40.85 14.63 -9.96
CA ASN A 80 40.97 13.60 -10.98
C ASN A 80 39.66 12.79 -11.13
N ASP A 81 39.01 12.46 -10.01
CA ASP A 81 37.71 11.77 -10.00
C ASP A 81 36.60 12.68 -10.56
N LYS A 82 36.63 13.99 -10.26
CA LYS A 82 35.72 14.96 -10.87
C LYS A 82 35.94 15.11 -12.37
N GLU A 83 37.18 15.06 -12.84
CA GLU A 83 37.50 15.11 -14.27
C GLU A 83 37.06 13.83 -14.99
N LYS A 84 37.23 12.67 -14.35
CA LYS A 84 36.92 11.36 -14.93
C LYS A 84 35.44 10.97 -14.88
N PHE A 85 34.77 11.28 -13.78
CA PHE A 85 33.38 10.87 -13.50
C PHE A 85 32.40 12.04 -13.45
N GLY A 86 32.88 13.29 -13.49
CA GLY A 86 32.04 14.50 -13.48
C GLY A 86 31.51 14.91 -12.10
N ILE A 87 31.70 14.09 -11.06
CA ILE A 87 31.15 14.25 -9.70
C ILE A 87 32.22 13.83 -8.68
N THR A 88 32.31 14.53 -7.55
CA THR A 88 33.20 14.13 -6.43
C THR A 88 32.57 13.02 -5.58
N GLN A 89 33.39 12.30 -4.80
CA GLN A 89 32.89 11.23 -3.91
C GLN A 89 31.85 11.77 -2.91
N ASP A 90 32.07 12.96 -2.35
CA ASP A 90 31.12 13.59 -1.42
C ASP A 90 29.81 14.02 -2.09
N GLU A 91 29.85 14.54 -3.32
CA GLU A 91 28.66 14.88 -4.10
C GLU A 91 27.84 13.62 -4.44
N TYR A 92 28.49 12.51 -4.76
CA TYR A 92 27.84 11.21 -4.99
C TYR A 92 27.18 10.68 -3.71
N MET A 93 27.89 10.73 -2.58
CA MET A 93 27.34 10.27 -1.30
C MET A 93 26.18 11.16 -0.82
N GLY A 94 26.26 12.47 -1.05
CA GLY A 94 25.17 13.41 -0.76
C GLY A 94 23.92 13.13 -1.59
N THR A 95 24.07 12.95 -2.91
CA THR A 95 22.94 12.62 -3.79
C THR A 95 22.34 11.25 -3.49
N LEU A 96 23.16 10.28 -3.10
CA LEU A 96 22.67 8.97 -2.67
C LEU A 96 21.87 9.08 -1.36
N SER A 97 22.36 9.85 -0.38
CA SER A 97 21.65 10.11 0.88
C SER A 97 20.28 10.74 0.64
N GLU A 98 20.21 11.78 -0.19
CA GLU A 98 18.95 12.47 -0.51
C GLU A 98 17.93 11.51 -1.16
N ARG A 99 18.39 10.63 -2.06
CA ARG A 99 17.53 9.60 -2.66
C ARG A 99 17.01 8.61 -1.62
N TYR A 100 17.84 8.21 -0.67
CA TYR A 100 17.40 7.33 0.42
C TYR A 100 16.39 8.00 1.33
N ASP A 101 16.57 9.28 1.68
CA ASP A 101 15.62 10.03 2.50
C ASP A 101 14.24 10.14 1.83
N ILE A 102 14.21 10.37 0.51
CA ILE A 102 12.95 10.38 -0.27
C ILE A 102 12.27 9.02 -0.21
N VAL A 103 13.02 7.92 -0.38
CA VAL A 103 12.46 6.56 -0.31
C VAL A 103 11.94 6.26 1.09
N LEU A 104 12.68 6.66 2.12
CA LEU A 104 12.30 6.44 3.52
C LEU A 104 11.00 7.16 3.85
N SER A 105 10.88 8.44 3.45
CA SER A 105 9.66 9.24 3.59
C SER A 105 8.46 8.60 2.88
N ARG A 106 8.66 8.05 1.66
CA ARG A 106 7.60 7.32 0.95
C ARG A 106 7.19 6.04 1.67
N CYS A 107 8.14 5.29 2.20
CA CYS A 107 7.87 4.07 2.98
C CYS A 107 7.07 4.39 4.25
N GLU A 108 7.39 5.47 4.96
CA GLU A 108 6.61 5.93 6.12
C GLU A 108 5.18 6.31 5.71
N GLY A 109 5.03 7.02 4.58
CA GLY A 109 3.71 7.35 4.03
C GLY A 109 2.87 6.11 3.73
N LEU A 110 3.47 5.10 3.10
CA LEU A 110 2.81 3.82 2.81
C LEU A 110 2.42 3.07 4.09
N LEU A 111 3.29 3.07 5.10
CA LEU A 111 3.03 2.41 6.38
C LEU A 111 1.84 3.04 7.10
N ASN A 112 1.75 4.36 7.12
CA ASN A 112 0.61 5.09 7.68
C ASN A 112 -0.71 4.78 6.94
N ILE A 113 -0.67 4.64 5.61
CA ILE A 113 -1.85 4.23 4.84
C ILE A 113 -2.29 2.81 5.22
N ILE A 114 -1.36 1.87 5.30
CA ILE A 114 -1.65 0.48 5.68
C ILE A 114 -2.25 0.40 7.09
N GLU A 115 -1.74 1.19 8.03
CA GLU A 115 -2.29 1.25 9.40
C GLU A 115 -3.73 1.77 9.42
N LYS A 116 -4.03 2.81 8.63
CA LYS A 116 -5.40 3.34 8.48
C LYS A 116 -6.34 2.30 7.87
N GLU A 117 -5.93 1.64 6.79
CA GLU A 117 -6.71 0.58 6.15
C GLU A 117 -6.99 -0.59 7.12
N ARG A 118 -5.98 -0.97 7.92
CA ARG A 118 -6.14 -1.99 8.96
C ARG A 118 -7.18 -1.57 10.00
N ALA A 119 -7.11 -0.33 10.49
CA ALA A 119 -8.09 0.20 11.45
C ALA A 119 -9.51 0.22 10.87
N LEU A 120 -9.65 0.61 9.59
CA LEU A 120 -10.93 0.57 8.88
C LEU A 120 -11.46 -0.86 8.79
N ALA A 121 -10.63 -1.83 8.39
CA ALA A 121 -11.03 -3.23 8.31
C ALA A 121 -11.53 -3.79 9.65
N PHE A 122 -10.86 -3.45 10.76
CA PHE A 122 -11.32 -3.83 12.10
C PHE A 122 -12.68 -3.23 12.44
N SER A 123 -12.89 -1.93 12.17
CA SER A 123 -14.17 -1.26 12.42
C SER A 123 -15.32 -1.86 11.58
N LEU A 124 -15.01 -2.30 10.37
CA LEU A 124 -15.98 -2.88 9.44
C LEU A 124 -16.37 -4.29 9.89
N ASN A 125 -15.40 -5.08 10.35
CA ASN A 125 -15.64 -6.39 10.95
C ASN A 125 -16.48 -6.30 12.23
N ASP A 126 -16.23 -5.31 13.11
CA ASP A 126 -17.06 -5.09 14.30
C ASP A 126 -18.52 -4.77 13.95
N ARG A 127 -18.74 -3.92 12.93
CA ARG A 127 -20.07 -3.61 12.42
C ARG A 127 -20.77 -4.84 11.84
N TYR A 128 -20.05 -5.67 11.08
CA TYR A 128 -20.60 -6.92 10.55
C TYR A 128 -21.04 -7.86 11.67
N LYS A 129 -20.23 -8.00 12.73
CA LYS A 129 -20.57 -8.85 13.87
C LYS A 129 -21.84 -8.37 14.57
N LYS A 130 -21.96 -7.06 14.83
CA LYS A 130 -23.19 -6.46 15.38
C LYS A 130 -24.41 -6.69 14.49
N SER A 131 -24.24 -6.59 13.17
CA SER A 131 -25.31 -6.88 12.22
C SER A 131 -25.73 -8.35 12.25
N ASP A 132 -24.78 -9.28 12.33
CA ASP A 132 -25.04 -10.72 12.42
C ASP A 132 -25.81 -11.06 13.70
N ASP A 133 -25.41 -10.48 14.85
CA ASP A 133 -26.13 -10.63 16.11
C ASP A 133 -27.57 -10.08 16.01
N CYS A 134 -27.76 -8.94 15.35
CA CYS A 134 -29.09 -8.38 15.10
C CYS A 134 -29.95 -9.30 14.22
N ILE A 135 -29.37 -9.85 13.14
CA ILE A 135 -30.06 -10.80 12.25
C ILE A 135 -30.51 -12.04 13.03
N LYS A 136 -29.68 -12.57 13.93
CA LYS A 136 -30.04 -13.69 14.80
C LYS A 136 -31.20 -13.35 15.74
N ILE A 137 -31.17 -12.16 16.37
CA ILE A 137 -32.26 -11.71 17.24
C ILE A 137 -33.57 -11.61 16.45
N ILE A 138 -33.53 -11.02 15.25
CA ILE A 138 -34.70 -10.91 14.37
C ILE A 138 -35.19 -12.30 13.98
N GLY A 139 -34.30 -13.19 13.57
CA GLY A 139 -34.62 -14.59 13.22
C GLY A 139 -35.34 -15.30 14.36
N ASN A 140 -34.75 -15.29 15.56
CA ASN A 140 -35.33 -15.93 16.75
C ASN A 140 -36.71 -15.34 17.12
N THR A 141 -36.87 -14.02 16.97
CA THR A 141 -38.15 -13.36 17.24
C THR A 141 -39.21 -13.78 16.22
N LEU A 142 -38.82 -13.86 14.94
CA LEU A 142 -39.69 -14.28 13.86
C LEU A 142 -40.13 -15.74 14.05
N ASP A 143 -39.21 -16.62 14.44
CA ASP A 143 -39.49 -18.03 14.73
C ASP A 143 -40.48 -18.15 15.90
N SER A 144 -40.27 -17.40 16.99
CA SER A 144 -41.22 -17.37 18.13
C SER A 144 -42.61 -16.86 17.73
N ILE A 145 -42.69 -15.85 16.86
CA ILE A 145 -43.98 -15.38 16.32
C ILE A 145 -44.66 -16.46 15.48
N CYS A 146 -43.90 -17.18 14.65
CA CYS A 146 -44.44 -18.28 13.83
C CYS A 146 -44.97 -19.43 14.69
N GLU A 147 -44.26 -19.79 15.77
CA GLU A 147 -44.70 -20.78 16.75
C GLU A 147 -45.99 -20.33 17.46
N ASN A 148 -46.04 -19.10 17.96
CA ASN A 148 -47.21 -18.54 18.64
C ASN A 148 -48.45 -18.45 17.74
N LEU A 149 -48.27 -18.19 16.44
CA LEU A 149 -49.36 -18.13 15.46
C LEU A 149 -49.82 -19.53 14.99
N GLY A 150 -49.20 -20.61 15.48
CA GLY A 150 -49.53 -21.98 15.06
C GLY A 150 -49.29 -22.24 13.57
N VAL A 151 -48.52 -21.37 12.91
CA VAL A 151 -48.15 -21.52 11.51
C VAL A 151 -47.03 -22.55 11.46
N GLN A 152 -47.39 -23.84 11.56
CA GLN A 152 -46.50 -24.87 11.04
C GLN A 152 -46.28 -24.55 9.56
N ALA A 153 -45.13 -23.95 9.27
CA ALA A 153 -44.74 -23.48 7.95
C ALA A 153 -44.43 -24.67 7.01
N LYS A 154 -45.43 -25.51 6.74
CA LYS A 154 -45.48 -26.32 5.52
C LYS A 154 -45.98 -25.44 4.37
N VAL A 155 -45.33 -24.28 4.17
CA VAL A 155 -45.49 -23.55 2.91
C VAL A 155 -44.67 -24.33 1.90
N GLY A 156 -45.33 -25.04 0.97
CA GLY A 156 -44.69 -25.88 -0.06
C GLY A 156 -43.82 -25.11 -1.08
N VAL A 157 -43.50 -23.85 -0.80
CA VAL A 157 -42.59 -23.01 -1.59
C VAL A 157 -41.41 -22.70 -0.68
N THR A 158 -40.36 -23.51 -0.80
CA THR A 158 -39.10 -23.30 -0.07
C THR A 158 -38.39 -22.06 -0.58
N GLN A 159 -37.82 -21.28 0.34
CA GLN A 159 -37.01 -20.12 -0.01
C GLN A 159 -35.81 -20.58 -0.85
N PRO A 160 -35.52 -19.91 -1.99
CA PRO A 160 -34.39 -20.29 -2.82
C PRO A 160 -33.09 -20.05 -2.05
N SER A 161 -32.22 -21.07 -2.02
CA SER A 161 -30.93 -21.00 -1.35
C SER A 161 -30.02 -19.94 -1.96
N MET A 162 -29.32 -19.19 -1.11
CA MET A 162 -28.40 -18.13 -1.51
C MET A 162 -27.33 -18.66 -2.48
N PRO A 163 -27.05 -17.98 -3.61
CA PRO A 163 -26.02 -18.41 -4.55
C PRO A 163 -24.65 -18.35 -3.88
N LYS A 164 -23.86 -19.41 -4.04
CA LYS A 164 -22.52 -19.52 -3.43
C LYS A 164 -21.45 -18.76 -4.21
N THR A 165 -21.78 -18.26 -5.41
CA THR A 165 -20.83 -17.62 -6.31
C THR A 165 -21.32 -16.24 -6.78
N LEU A 166 -20.41 -15.27 -6.89
CA LEU A 166 -20.74 -13.89 -7.30
C LEU A 166 -21.29 -13.79 -8.73
N LYS A 167 -20.93 -14.73 -9.61
CA LYS A 167 -21.40 -14.76 -11.00
C LYS A 167 -22.89 -15.10 -11.12
N GLU A 168 -23.44 -15.79 -10.13
CA GLU A 168 -24.84 -16.21 -10.12
C GLU A 168 -25.75 -15.19 -9.41
N VAL A 169 -25.18 -14.21 -8.71
CA VAL A 169 -25.91 -13.17 -7.98
C VAL A 169 -26.83 -12.34 -8.89
N PRO A 170 -26.42 -11.86 -10.08
CA PRO A 170 -27.29 -11.05 -10.93
C PRO A 170 -28.52 -11.83 -11.40
N SER A 171 -28.31 -13.07 -11.87
CA SER A 171 -29.40 -13.96 -12.27
C SER A 171 -30.29 -14.32 -11.07
N PHE A 172 -29.69 -14.45 -9.88
CA PHE A 172 -30.43 -14.79 -8.69
C PHE A 172 -31.40 -13.68 -8.26
N LEU A 173 -30.90 -12.44 -8.26
CA LEU A 173 -31.66 -11.24 -7.90
C LEU A 173 -32.73 -10.90 -8.93
N LEU A 174 -32.45 -11.08 -10.22
CA LEU A 174 -33.36 -10.66 -11.29
C LEU A 174 -34.40 -11.72 -11.69
N CYS A 175 -34.09 -13.01 -11.56
CA CYS A 175 -34.99 -14.07 -12.02
C CYS A 175 -35.54 -14.89 -10.85
N THR A 176 -34.70 -15.50 -10.02
CA THR A 176 -35.19 -16.42 -8.97
C THR A 176 -35.95 -15.72 -7.85
N ILE A 177 -35.51 -14.53 -7.40
CA ILE A 177 -36.22 -13.79 -6.36
C ILE A 177 -37.59 -13.32 -6.86
N PRO A 178 -37.71 -12.58 -7.98
CA PRO A 178 -39.02 -12.16 -8.48
C PRO A 178 -39.94 -13.34 -8.76
N TRP A 179 -39.42 -14.43 -9.33
CA TRP A 179 -40.20 -15.63 -9.61
C TRP A 179 -40.73 -16.30 -8.33
N TYR A 180 -39.92 -16.41 -7.28
CA TYR A 180 -40.34 -16.93 -5.98
C TYR A 180 -41.50 -16.08 -5.39
N TRP A 181 -41.36 -14.76 -5.43
CA TRP A 181 -42.40 -13.85 -4.95
C TRP A 181 -43.67 -13.95 -5.77
N ILE A 182 -43.58 -13.98 -7.10
CA ILE A 182 -44.73 -14.17 -8.00
C ILE A 182 -45.46 -15.47 -7.64
N ARG A 183 -44.73 -16.59 -7.50
CA ARG A 183 -45.32 -17.89 -7.17
C ARG A 183 -45.99 -17.90 -5.80
N ARG A 184 -45.39 -17.24 -4.81
CA ARG A 184 -45.93 -17.11 -3.45
C ARG A 184 -47.18 -16.24 -3.41
N ILE A 185 -47.15 -15.12 -4.13
CA ILE A 185 -48.26 -14.16 -4.25
C ILE A 185 -49.45 -14.82 -4.98
N TRP A 186 -49.20 -15.65 -5.99
CA TRP A 186 -50.24 -16.35 -6.75
C TRP A 186 -50.99 -17.43 -5.95
N TYR A 187 -50.43 -17.90 -4.83
CA TYR A 187 -51.10 -18.81 -3.91
C TYR A 187 -52.20 -18.10 -3.09
N SER A 188 -52.15 -16.76 -3.01
CA SER A 188 -53.16 -15.97 -2.31
C SER A 188 -54.45 -15.88 -3.12
N ARG A 189 -55.56 -16.29 -2.51
CA ARG A 189 -56.90 -16.29 -3.14
C ARG A 189 -57.33 -14.89 -3.60
N TYR A 190 -56.99 -13.85 -2.83
CA TYR A 190 -57.32 -12.46 -3.14
C TYR A 190 -56.57 -11.93 -4.36
N VAL A 191 -55.29 -12.29 -4.51
CA VAL A 191 -54.49 -11.83 -5.65
C VAL A 191 -54.97 -12.49 -6.94
N ARG A 192 -55.36 -13.76 -6.89
CA ARG A 192 -55.97 -14.44 -8.03
C ARG A 192 -57.30 -13.81 -8.43
N GLN A 193 -58.14 -13.41 -7.47
CA GLN A 193 -59.38 -12.69 -7.74
C GLN A 193 -59.12 -11.32 -8.36
N PHE A 194 -58.15 -10.57 -7.83
CA PHE A 194 -57.76 -9.28 -8.39
C PHE A 194 -57.24 -9.39 -9.82
N ALA A 195 -56.40 -10.39 -10.11
CA ALA A 195 -55.91 -10.66 -11.46
C ALA A 195 -57.07 -11.00 -12.42
N LEU A 196 -58.07 -11.76 -11.99
CA LEU A 196 -59.27 -12.03 -12.79
C LEU A 196 -60.08 -10.76 -13.05
N ILE A 197 -60.24 -9.88 -12.06
CA ILE A 197 -60.92 -8.58 -12.24
C ILE A 197 -60.16 -7.74 -13.27
N LEU A 198 -58.83 -7.67 -13.18
CA LEU A 198 -58.02 -6.94 -14.16
C LEU A 198 -58.16 -7.52 -15.58
N MET A 199 -58.20 -8.85 -15.72
CA MET A 199 -58.43 -9.51 -17.01
C MET A 199 -59.83 -9.23 -17.57
N LEU A 200 -60.85 -9.16 -16.71
CA LEU A 200 -62.21 -8.79 -17.13
C LEU A 200 -62.28 -7.31 -17.53
N CYS A 201 -61.62 -6.43 -16.79
CA CYS A 201 -61.53 -5.00 -17.13
C CYS A 201 -60.81 -4.78 -18.47
N SER A 202 -59.68 -5.44 -18.72
CA SER A 202 -58.98 -5.31 -19.99
C SER A 202 -59.80 -5.86 -21.16
N TRP A 203 -60.52 -6.96 -20.94
CA TRP A 203 -61.44 -7.51 -21.93
C TRP A 203 -62.61 -6.55 -22.25
N ALA A 204 -63.23 -5.97 -21.22
CA ALA A 204 -64.28 -4.98 -21.40
C ALA A 204 -63.78 -3.72 -22.14
N LEU A 205 -62.58 -3.24 -21.81
CA LEU A 205 -61.94 -2.12 -22.50
C LEU A 205 -61.68 -2.45 -23.98
N SER A 206 -61.22 -3.66 -24.29
CA SER A 206 -60.99 -4.10 -25.67
C SER A 206 -62.28 -4.13 -26.49
N ILE A 207 -63.38 -4.63 -25.93
CA ILE A 207 -64.70 -4.64 -26.59
C ILE A 207 -65.19 -3.20 -26.78
N GLY A 208 -65.10 -2.37 -25.74
CA GLY A 208 -65.49 -0.96 -25.81
C GLY A 208 -64.74 -0.21 -26.90
N LEU A 209 -63.43 -0.42 -27.00
CA LEU A 209 -62.60 0.18 -28.05
C LEU A 209 -63.01 -0.32 -29.45
N THR A 210 -63.31 -1.61 -29.60
CA THR A 210 -63.74 -2.19 -30.87
C THR A 210 -65.10 -1.63 -31.33
N LEU A 211 -66.05 -1.50 -30.40
CA LEU A 211 -67.36 -0.90 -30.68
C LEU A 211 -67.24 0.59 -31.00
N PHE A 212 -66.35 1.30 -30.31
CA PHE A 212 -66.06 2.70 -30.58
C PHE A 212 -65.51 2.88 -32.00
N LEU A 213 -64.52 2.08 -32.40
CA LEU A 213 -63.96 2.09 -33.75
C LEU A 213 -65.00 1.72 -34.83
N ALA A 214 -65.87 0.74 -34.56
CA ALA A 214 -66.94 0.37 -35.49
C ALA A 214 -67.98 1.49 -35.66
N ARG A 215 -68.31 2.20 -34.57
CA ARG A 215 -69.21 3.36 -34.61
C ARG A 215 -68.60 4.52 -35.39
N GLU A 216 -67.32 4.82 -35.18
CA GLU A 216 -66.63 5.86 -35.95
C GLU A 216 -66.57 5.49 -37.44
N ASN A 217 -66.29 4.23 -37.77
CA ASN A 217 -66.24 3.78 -39.17
C ASN A 217 -67.61 3.88 -39.86
N SER A 218 -68.69 3.48 -39.20
CA SER A 218 -70.05 3.62 -39.75
C SER A 218 -70.49 5.09 -39.90
N TYR A 219 -70.11 5.96 -38.96
CA TYR A 219 -70.36 7.40 -39.05
C TYR A 219 -69.59 8.05 -40.22
N LEU A 220 -68.35 7.62 -40.46
CA LEU A 220 -67.58 8.07 -41.63
C LEU A 220 -68.20 7.58 -42.94
N GLN A 221 -68.72 6.35 -42.99
CA GLN A 221 -69.41 5.82 -44.17
C GLN A 221 -70.70 6.58 -44.50
N THR A 222 -71.51 6.95 -43.51
CA THR A 222 -72.72 7.75 -43.75
C THR A 222 -72.41 9.19 -44.17
N LEU A 223 -71.30 9.77 -43.70
CA LEU A 223 -70.88 11.12 -44.10
C LEU A 223 -70.33 11.18 -45.54
N TYR A 224 -69.72 10.09 -46.02
CA TYR A 224 -69.30 9.95 -47.43
C TYR A 224 -70.45 9.55 -48.38
N TYR A 225 -71.58 9.08 -47.85
CA TYR A 225 -72.79 8.70 -48.61
C TYR A 225 -73.88 9.80 -48.55
N ILE A 226 -73.52 11.08 -48.51
CA ILE A 226 -74.44 12.15 -48.88
C ILE A 226 -74.56 12.11 -50.40
N PRO A 227 -75.72 11.74 -51.00
CA PRO A 227 -75.89 11.89 -52.42
C PRO A 227 -75.85 13.38 -52.75
N GLN A 228 -74.98 13.78 -53.68
CA GLN A 228 -75.24 14.98 -54.47
C GLN A 228 -76.53 14.73 -55.25
N SER A 229 -77.66 15.13 -54.67
CA SER A 229 -78.90 15.32 -55.42
C SER A 229 -79.05 16.82 -55.68
N GLU A 230 -78.95 17.15 -56.97
CA GLU A 230 -79.38 18.40 -57.61
C GLU A 230 -80.77 18.87 -57.15
#